data_AF-A0A3B3YPV1-F1
#
_entry.id   AF-A0A3B3YPV1-F1
#
_cell.length_a   1.000
_cell.length_b   1.000
_cell.length_c   1.000
_cell.angle_alpha   90.00
_cell.angle_beta   90.00
_cell.angle_gamma   90.00
#
_symmetry.space_group_name_H-M   'P 1'
#
loop_
_entity.id
_entity.type
_entity.pdbx_description
1 polymer ?
#
loop_
_entity_poly.entity_id
_entity_poly.type
_entity_poly.pdbx_seq_one_letter_code
_entity_poly.pdbx_strand_id
1 'polypeptide(L)'
;HKILPSILVFSLPPKTHCERHRDSVQTTGPDGLPLVGVYVPQCDEIGSYLPQQCHGSTGYCWCVDSRGQERAGTRTGPGSPSELERPKTHCERYRDSIQTSSDGLPPPGIYIPQCDENGLYLSQQCHGSTGYCWCVNSSGQERIGTRTGPGSLRVDCRTALKGIKES
;
A
#
# COMPACT_ATOMS: atom_id res chain seq x y z
N HIS A 1 -45.39 -6.92 -44.03
CA HIS A 1 -43.97 -7.09 -43.66
C HIS A 1 -43.66 -6.23 -42.44
N LYS A 2 -43.73 -6.80 -41.23
CA LYS A 2 -43.25 -6.15 -40.01
C LYS A 2 -41.91 -6.80 -39.65
N ILE A 3 -40.85 -6.03 -39.77
CA ILE A 3 -39.48 -6.43 -39.46
C ILE A 3 -39.38 -6.52 -37.93
N LEU A 4 -39.15 -7.71 -37.39
CA LEU A 4 -38.77 -7.88 -35.99
C LEU A 4 -37.29 -7.47 -35.86
N PRO A 5 -36.91 -6.65 -34.87
CA PRO A 5 -35.51 -6.35 -34.65
C PRO A 5 -34.84 -7.61 -34.11
N SER A 6 -33.77 -8.04 -34.77
CA SER A 6 -32.86 -9.07 -34.26
C SER A 6 -32.34 -8.61 -32.90
N ILE A 7 -32.89 -9.18 -31.83
CA ILE A 7 -32.35 -9.05 -30.48
C ILE A 7 -30.99 -9.73 -30.54
N LEU A 8 -29.93 -8.93 -30.61
CA LEU A 8 -28.57 -9.37 -30.31
C LEU A 8 -28.61 -9.90 -28.87
N VAL A 9 -28.63 -11.22 -28.74
CA VAL A 9 -28.32 -11.89 -27.48
C VAL A 9 -26.84 -11.61 -27.23
N PHE A 10 -26.55 -10.49 -26.59
CA PHE A 10 -25.25 -10.26 -25.96
C PHE A 10 -25.16 -11.29 -24.85
N SER A 11 -24.56 -12.45 -25.13
CA SER A 11 -24.19 -13.42 -24.11
C SER A 11 -23.28 -12.68 -23.12
N LEU A 12 -23.78 -12.43 -21.91
CA LEU A 12 -22.95 -11.93 -20.83
C LEU A 12 -21.73 -12.83 -20.71
N PRO A 13 -20.52 -12.26 -20.53
CA PRO A 13 -19.32 -13.06 -20.35
C PRO A 13 -19.55 -14.08 -19.21
N PRO A 14 -19.01 -15.31 -19.34
CA PRO A 14 -19.21 -16.33 -18.33
C PRO A 14 -18.63 -15.87 -16.99
N LYS A 15 -19.44 -15.98 -15.93
CA LYS A 15 -19.03 -15.57 -14.58
C LYS A 15 -17.80 -16.35 -14.12
N THR A 16 -16.82 -15.61 -13.65
CA THR A 16 -15.59 -16.10 -13.01
C THR A 16 -15.88 -16.85 -11.71
N HIS A 17 -14.84 -17.46 -11.13
CA HIS A 17 -14.97 -18.14 -9.85
C HIS A 17 -15.37 -17.18 -8.71
N CYS A 18 -14.79 -15.98 -8.68
CA CYS A 18 -15.11 -14.99 -7.66
C CYS A 18 -16.55 -14.48 -7.80
N GLU A 19 -16.96 -14.10 -9.02
CA GLU A 19 -18.31 -13.60 -9.27
C GLU A 19 -19.39 -14.64 -8.94
N ARG A 20 -19.16 -15.90 -9.31
CA ARG A 20 -20.10 -16.98 -8.99
C ARG A 20 -20.22 -17.20 -7.47
N HIS A 21 -19.09 -17.15 -6.75
CA HIS A 21 -19.08 -17.27 -5.30
C HIS A 21 -19.81 -16.08 -4.64
N ARG A 22 -19.57 -14.86 -5.13
CA ARG A 22 -20.28 -13.64 -4.69
C ARG A 22 -21.79 -13.79 -4.86
N ASP A 23 -22.24 -14.26 -6.01
CA ASP A 23 -23.67 -14.38 -6.29
C ASP A 23 -24.31 -15.50 -5.48
N SER A 24 -23.61 -16.61 -5.23
CA SER A 24 -24.13 -17.72 -4.44
C SER A 24 -24.40 -17.34 -2.98
N VAL A 25 -23.58 -16.44 -2.41
CA VAL A 25 -23.75 -15.99 -1.02
C VAL A 25 -24.70 -14.79 -0.90
N GLN A 26 -24.89 -14.04 -1.98
CA GLN A 26 -25.90 -12.97 -2.06
C GLN A 26 -27.30 -13.50 -2.39
N THR A 27 -27.44 -14.79 -2.72
CA THR A 27 -28.76 -15.36 -3.02
C THR A 27 -29.63 -15.31 -1.76
N THR A 28 -30.70 -14.56 -1.89
CA THR A 28 -31.61 -14.11 -0.85
C THR A 28 -32.29 -15.25 -0.10
N GLY A 29 -32.60 -15.03 1.18
CA GLY A 29 -33.57 -15.88 1.89
C GLY A 29 -34.96 -15.84 1.21
N PRO A 30 -35.95 -16.60 1.71
CA PRO A 30 -37.32 -16.63 1.17
C PRO A 30 -37.93 -15.24 0.93
N ASP A 31 -37.49 -14.24 1.68
CA ASP A 31 -38.00 -12.87 1.70
C ASP A 31 -37.23 -11.88 0.81
N GLY A 32 -36.26 -12.33 -0.01
CA GLY A 32 -35.48 -11.40 -0.84
C GLY A 32 -34.43 -10.59 -0.07
N LEU A 33 -34.21 -10.89 1.22
CA LEU A 33 -33.28 -10.18 2.08
C LEU A 33 -31.87 -10.80 2.04
N PRO A 34 -30.80 -9.97 1.95
CA PRO A 34 -29.43 -10.45 2.02
C PRO A 34 -29.13 -11.03 3.41
N LEU A 35 -28.40 -12.15 3.44
CA LEU A 35 -27.97 -12.78 4.69
C LEU A 35 -27.02 -11.85 5.44
N VAL A 36 -27.53 -11.20 6.49
CA VAL A 36 -26.76 -10.28 7.33
C VAL A 36 -25.66 -11.07 8.02
N GLY A 37 -24.41 -10.62 7.89
CA GLY A 37 -23.26 -11.21 8.55
C GLY A 37 -22.50 -12.27 7.75
N VAL A 38 -22.90 -12.55 6.50
CA VAL A 38 -22.18 -13.49 5.62
C VAL A 38 -21.01 -12.81 4.92
N TYR A 39 -19.92 -13.55 4.73
CA TYR A 39 -18.78 -13.13 3.93
C TYR A 39 -19.13 -13.13 2.45
N VAL A 40 -19.04 -11.94 1.85
CA VAL A 40 -19.17 -11.73 0.41
C VAL A 40 -17.77 -11.50 -0.17
N PRO A 41 -17.27 -12.37 -1.06
CA PRO A 41 -15.96 -12.19 -1.65
C PRO A 41 -15.90 -10.93 -2.51
N GLN A 42 -14.82 -10.17 -2.36
CA GLN A 42 -14.49 -9.04 -3.22
C GLN A 42 -13.76 -9.53 -4.48
N CYS A 43 -14.15 -8.97 -5.63
CA CYS A 43 -13.57 -9.27 -6.92
C CYS A 43 -13.08 -7.98 -7.59
N ASP A 44 -12.04 -8.07 -8.41
CA ASP A 44 -11.57 -6.95 -9.24
C ASP A 44 -12.45 -6.75 -10.49
N GLU A 45 -12.06 -5.79 -11.35
CA GLU A 45 -12.78 -5.42 -12.57
C GLU A 45 -12.86 -6.55 -13.60
N ILE A 46 -11.96 -7.53 -13.54
CA ILE A 46 -11.94 -8.69 -14.45
C ILE A 46 -12.52 -9.95 -13.80
N GLY A 47 -13.08 -9.83 -12.59
CA GLY A 47 -13.71 -10.92 -11.85
C GLY A 47 -12.74 -11.87 -11.13
N SER A 48 -11.46 -11.52 -11.00
CA SER A 48 -10.54 -12.27 -10.15
C SER A 48 -10.74 -11.90 -8.68
N TYR A 49 -10.36 -12.78 -7.75
CA TYR A 49 -10.36 -12.45 -6.33
C TYR A 49 -9.39 -11.29 -6.06
N LEU A 50 -9.81 -10.31 -5.26
CA LEU A 50 -8.84 -9.35 -4.74
C LEU A 50 -7.83 -10.10 -3.86
N PRO A 51 -6.52 -9.75 -3.92
CA PRO A 51 -5.51 -10.41 -3.10
C PRO A 51 -5.79 -10.32 -1.59
N GLN A 52 -6.53 -9.30 -1.16
CA GLN A 52 -7.03 -9.18 0.20
C GLN A 52 -8.56 -9.23 0.19
N GLN A 53 -9.11 -10.10 1.03
CA GLN A 53 -10.53 -10.21 1.29
C GLN A 53 -10.83 -9.71 2.69
N CYS A 54 -11.99 -9.08 2.86
CA CYS A 54 -12.41 -8.56 4.16
C CYS A 54 -13.84 -9.00 4.47
N HIS A 55 -14.06 -9.46 5.70
CA HIS A 55 -15.38 -9.79 6.19
C HIS A 55 -16.03 -8.56 6.80
N GLY A 56 -16.86 -7.86 6.02
CA GLY A 56 -17.42 -6.56 6.40
C GLY A 56 -18.19 -6.53 7.73
N SER A 57 -18.82 -7.64 8.14
CA SER A 57 -19.57 -7.72 9.41
C SER A 57 -18.70 -7.91 10.64
N THR A 58 -17.54 -8.56 10.50
CA THR A 58 -16.63 -8.84 11.63
C THR A 58 -15.41 -7.95 11.63
N GLY A 59 -15.11 -7.27 10.53
CA GLY A 59 -13.93 -6.42 10.33
C GLY A 59 -12.61 -7.17 10.15
N TYR A 60 -12.63 -8.51 10.07
CA TYR A 60 -11.43 -9.29 9.78
C TYR A 60 -11.07 -9.23 8.30
N CYS A 61 -9.78 -9.18 7.99
CA CYS A 61 -9.28 -9.30 6.62
C CYS A 61 -8.21 -10.38 6.52
N TRP A 62 -7.98 -10.94 5.34
CA TRP A 62 -6.94 -11.94 5.08
C TRP A 62 -6.50 -11.91 3.61
N CYS A 63 -5.33 -12.45 3.33
CA CYS A 63 -4.86 -12.60 1.96
C CYS A 63 -5.35 -13.91 1.35
N VAL A 64 -5.67 -13.88 0.06
CA VAL A 64 -6.06 -15.07 -0.71
C VAL A 64 -5.16 -15.29 -1.92
N ASP A 65 -5.11 -16.53 -2.41
CA ASP A 65 -4.53 -16.86 -3.71
C ASP A 65 -5.50 -16.57 -4.88
N SER A 66 -5.09 -16.85 -6.11
CA SER A 66 -5.93 -16.64 -7.31
C SER A 66 -7.22 -17.48 -7.34
N ARG A 67 -7.34 -18.50 -6.48
CA ARG A 67 -8.56 -19.32 -6.33
C ARG A 67 -9.46 -18.82 -5.20
N GLY A 68 -9.02 -17.80 -4.45
CA GLY A 68 -9.74 -17.29 -3.28
C GLY A 68 -9.44 -18.04 -1.99
N GLN A 69 -8.40 -18.88 -1.94
CA GLN A 69 -8.02 -19.61 -0.73
C GLN A 69 -7.16 -18.75 0.17
N GLU A 70 -7.53 -18.69 1.45
CA GLU A 70 -6.79 -17.95 2.47
C GLU A 70 -5.35 -18.48 2.63
N ARG A 71 -4.40 -17.55 2.69
CA ARG A 71 -3.01 -17.84 3.03
C ARG A 71 -2.87 -17.86 4.55
N ALA A 72 -2.36 -18.96 5.10
CA ALA A 72 -2.16 -19.13 6.54
C ALA A 72 -1.32 -17.98 7.14
N GLY A 73 -1.77 -17.44 8.28
CA GLY A 73 -1.07 -16.37 9.01
C GLY A 73 -1.36 -14.95 8.53
N THR A 74 -2.21 -14.75 7.51
CA THR A 74 -2.53 -13.41 6.97
C THR A 74 -3.80 -12.80 7.53
N ARG A 75 -4.55 -13.54 8.36
CA ARG A 75 -5.79 -13.03 8.96
C ARG A 75 -5.50 -12.00 10.03
N THR A 76 -5.99 -10.79 9.81
CA THR A 76 -5.85 -9.65 10.71
C THR A 76 -7.21 -9.23 11.26
N GLY A 77 -7.21 -8.69 12.48
CA GLY A 77 -8.42 -8.22 13.15
C GLY A 77 -8.82 -6.79 12.73
N PRO A 78 -10.00 -6.33 13.16
CA PRO A 78 -10.48 -4.98 12.90
C PRO A 78 -9.45 -3.93 13.37
N GLY A 79 -9.13 -2.96 12.53
CA GLY A 79 -8.16 -1.90 12.84
C GLY A 79 -6.68 -2.31 12.70
N SER A 80 -6.40 -3.55 12.29
CA SER A 80 -5.03 -3.94 11.91
C SER A 80 -4.71 -3.38 10.51
N PRO A 81 -3.47 -2.91 10.25
CA PRO A 81 -3.05 -2.49 8.92
C PRO A 81 -3.27 -3.62 7.93
N SER A 82 -4.00 -3.34 6.86
CA SER A 82 -4.20 -4.28 5.75
C SER A 82 -2.87 -4.53 5.03
N GLU A 83 -2.47 -5.79 4.87
CA GLU A 83 -1.26 -6.23 4.14
C GLU A 83 -1.33 -5.96 2.62
N LEU A 84 -2.17 -5.02 2.17
CA LEU A 84 -2.14 -4.45 0.82
C LEU A 84 -1.14 -3.30 0.70
N GLU A 85 -0.57 -2.82 1.81
CA GLU A 85 0.58 -1.95 1.70
C GLU A 85 1.74 -2.74 1.11
N ARG A 86 2.21 -2.31 -0.07
CA ARG A 86 3.46 -2.76 -0.70
C ARG A 86 4.50 -3.04 0.40
N PRO A 87 5.30 -4.12 0.31
CA PRO A 87 6.36 -4.37 1.27
C PRO A 87 7.13 -3.08 1.56
N LYS A 88 7.12 -2.67 2.83
CA LYS A 88 7.75 -1.40 3.24
C LYS A 88 9.20 -1.37 2.78
N THR A 89 9.67 -0.25 2.27
CA THR A 89 11.07 -0.08 1.86
C THR A 89 11.99 0.00 3.08
N HIS A 90 13.30 0.13 2.86
CA HIS A 90 14.22 0.42 3.95
C HIS A 90 13.93 1.77 4.63
N CYS A 91 13.58 2.81 3.84
CA CYS A 91 13.26 4.14 4.37
C CYS A 91 11.99 4.13 5.23
N GLU A 92 10.92 3.50 4.75
CA GLU A 92 9.63 3.41 5.45
C GLU A 92 9.77 2.63 6.76
N ARG A 93 10.45 1.48 6.74
CA ARG A 93 10.69 0.70 7.96
C ARG A 93 11.49 1.50 8.98
N TYR A 94 12.52 2.23 8.54
CA TYR A 94 13.32 3.04 9.45
C TYR A 94 12.50 4.17 10.07
N ARG A 95 11.71 4.88 9.26
CA ARG A 95 10.76 5.90 9.73
C ARG A 95 9.82 5.35 10.79
N ASP A 96 9.16 4.24 10.50
CA ASP A 96 8.17 3.64 11.39
C ASP A 96 8.79 3.15 12.69
N SER A 97 10.03 2.61 12.65
CA SER A 97 10.74 2.17 13.85
C SER A 97 11.00 3.29 14.86
N ILE A 98 11.18 4.52 14.38
CA ILE A 98 11.44 5.71 15.20
C ILE A 98 10.13 6.36 15.69
N GLN A 99 9.04 6.24 14.93
CA GLN A 99 7.74 6.82 15.26
C GLN A 99 6.90 5.95 16.22
N THR A 100 7.50 4.94 16.86
CA THR A 100 6.82 3.95 17.72
C THR A 100 6.26 4.48 19.05
N SER A 101 6.24 5.79 19.28
CA SER A 101 5.60 6.38 20.46
C SER A 101 4.08 6.48 20.27
N SER A 102 3.32 6.34 21.37
CA SER A 102 1.85 6.45 21.38
C SER A 102 1.33 7.81 20.88
N ASP A 103 2.18 8.83 20.92
CA ASP A 103 1.86 10.19 20.50
C ASP A 103 2.26 10.47 19.04
N GLY A 104 2.83 9.48 18.34
CA GLY A 104 3.29 9.61 16.95
C GLY A 104 4.49 10.56 16.76
N LEU A 105 5.14 10.95 17.86
CA LEU A 105 6.26 11.89 17.88
C LEU A 105 7.59 11.16 18.04
N PRO A 106 8.61 11.48 17.22
CA PRO A 106 9.94 10.92 17.38
C PRO A 106 10.58 11.39 18.70
N PRO A 107 11.49 10.62 19.30
CA PRO A 107 12.30 11.11 20.41
C PRO A 107 13.08 12.38 20.02
N PRO A 108 13.26 13.35 20.94
CA PRO A 108 14.00 14.57 20.68
C PRO A 108 15.42 14.29 20.18
N GLY A 109 15.82 14.96 19.10
CA GLY A 109 17.18 14.83 18.55
C GLY A 109 17.39 13.62 17.64
N ILE A 110 16.37 12.78 17.42
CA ILE A 110 16.43 11.73 16.40
C ILE A 110 16.04 12.29 15.04
N TYR A 111 16.81 11.91 14.03
CA TYR A 111 16.52 12.21 12.64
C TYR A 111 15.47 11.25 12.07
N ILE A 112 14.39 11.77 11.49
CA ILE A 112 13.42 10.97 10.73
C ILE A 112 13.79 11.00 9.23
N PRO A 113 13.95 9.84 8.57
CA PRO A 113 14.22 9.81 7.14
C PRO A 113 13.04 10.36 6.31
N GLN A 114 13.35 11.20 5.33
CA GLN A 114 12.40 11.58 4.29
C GLN A 114 12.38 10.54 3.17
N CYS A 115 11.17 10.07 2.83
CA CYS A 115 10.93 9.13 1.75
C CYS A 115 10.02 9.76 0.68
N ASP A 116 10.14 9.33 -0.57
CA ASP A 116 9.22 9.68 -1.65
C ASP A 116 7.91 8.87 -1.61
N GLU A 117 7.03 9.09 -2.59
CA GLU A 117 5.74 8.38 -2.73
C GLU A 117 5.89 6.87 -2.95
N ASN A 118 7.04 6.44 -3.48
CA ASN A 118 7.38 5.02 -3.65
C ASN A 118 8.07 4.44 -2.41
N GLY A 119 8.24 5.24 -1.36
CA GLY A 119 8.94 4.88 -0.14
C GLY A 119 10.46 4.86 -0.29
N LEU A 120 11.05 5.33 -1.39
CA LEU A 120 12.51 5.40 -1.53
C LEU A 120 13.06 6.63 -0.80
N TYR A 121 14.34 6.62 -0.43
CA TYR A 121 14.98 7.79 0.17
C TYR A 121 14.96 8.98 -0.78
N LEU A 122 14.54 10.15 -0.29
CA LEU A 122 14.80 11.39 -1.02
C LEU A 122 16.32 11.61 -1.09
N SER A 123 16.79 12.09 -2.24
CA SER A 123 18.24 12.32 -2.42
C SER A 123 18.83 13.36 -1.46
N GLN A 124 17.99 14.27 -0.95
CA GLN A 124 18.32 15.26 0.07
C GLN A 124 17.54 14.95 1.35
N GLN A 125 18.28 14.74 2.43
CA GLN A 125 17.76 14.50 3.77
C GLN A 125 18.03 15.72 4.64
N CYS A 126 17.09 16.05 5.53
CA CYS A 126 17.21 17.20 6.43
C CYS A 126 16.76 16.87 7.85
N HIS A 127 17.60 17.19 8.83
CA HIS A 127 17.30 17.00 10.24
C HIS A 127 16.42 18.12 10.78
N GLY A 128 15.14 17.82 11.02
CA GLY A 128 14.16 18.82 11.44
C GLY A 128 14.54 19.63 12.69
N SER A 129 15.12 18.99 13.71
CA SER A 129 15.48 19.69 14.96
C SER A 129 16.83 20.41 14.95
N THR A 130 17.79 20.00 14.12
CA THR A 130 19.14 20.60 14.10
C THR A 130 19.36 21.50 12.89
N GLY A 131 18.51 21.42 11.86
CA GLY A 131 18.57 22.21 10.64
C GLY A 131 19.68 21.81 9.66
N TYR A 132 20.41 20.71 9.92
CA TYR A 132 21.40 20.18 8.99
C TYR A 132 20.73 19.44 7.84
N CYS A 133 21.28 19.55 6.63
CA CYS A 133 20.86 18.76 5.48
C CYS A 133 22.07 18.06 4.84
N TRP A 134 21.87 16.92 4.19
CA TRP A 134 22.92 16.18 3.47
C TRP A 134 22.32 15.41 2.30
N CYS A 135 23.17 14.96 1.38
CA CYS A 135 22.76 14.09 0.29
C CYS A 135 22.97 12.62 0.65
N VAL A 136 22.04 11.76 0.23
CA VAL A 136 22.14 10.30 0.40
C VAL A 136 22.13 9.58 -0.95
N ASN A 137 22.53 8.31 -0.95
CA ASN A 137 22.34 7.38 -2.07
C ASN A 137 20.99 6.65 -1.95
N SER A 138 20.70 5.71 -2.87
CA SER A 138 19.44 4.95 -2.88
C SER A 138 19.24 4.03 -1.66
N SER A 139 20.30 3.68 -0.94
CA SER A 139 20.22 2.92 0.33
C SER A 139 20.07 3.82 1.56
N GLY A 140 20.11 5.15 1.40
CA GLY A 140 20.00 6.11 2.50
C GLY A 140 21.33 6.46 3.18
N GLN A 141 22.47 6.01 2.66
CA GLN A 141 23.79 6.38 3.19
C GLN A 141 24.17 7.80 2.77
N GLU A 142 24.65 8.58 3.74
CA GLU A 142 25.16 9.93 3.53
C GLU A 142 26.39 9.94 2.62
N ARG A 143 26.45 10.95 1.75
CA ARG A 143 27.56 11.20 0.84
C ARG A 143 28.49 12.20 1.47
N ILE A 144 29.77 11.83 1.55
CA ILE A 144 30.82 12.62 2.19
C ILE A 144 30.88 14.02 1.56
N GLY A 145 31.04 15.04 2.41
CA GLY A 145 31.17 16.44 1.98
C GLY A 145 29.87 17.12 1.55
N THR A 146 28.71 16.46 1.66
CA THR A 146 27.42 17.04 1.26
C THR A 146 26.63 17.67 2.41
N ARG A 147 27.09 17.51 3.65
CA ARG A 147 26.43 18.03 4.84
C ARG A 147 26.54 19.54 4.92
N THR A 148 25.41 20.22 5.01
CA THR A 148 25.29 21.67 5.15
C THR A 148 24.60 22.02 6.47
N GLY A 149 25.01 23.14 7.06
CA GLY A 149 24.43 23.65 8.30
C GLY A 149 23.15 24.46 8.09
N PRO A 150 22.45 24.81 9.18
CA PRO A 150 21.24 25.63 9.13
C PRO A 150 21.50 26.96 8.40
N GLY A 151 20.60 27.32 7.47
CA GLY A 151 20.71 28.57 6.69
C GLY A 151 21.71 28.53 5.53
N SER A 152 22.37 27.39 5.29
CA SER A 152 23.22 27.22 4.09
C SER A 152 22.38 27.10 2.82
N LEU A 153 22.94 27.50 1.68
CA LEU A 153 22.32 27.27 0.37
C LEU A 153 22.11 25.77 0.15
N ARG A 154 20.97 25.39 -0.44
CA ARG A 154 20.63 23.99 -0.71
C ARG A 154 21.66 23.35 -1.62
N VAL A 155 22.24 22.24 -1.19
CA VAL A 155 23.17 21.43 -2.00
C VAL A 155 22.38 20.70 -3.11
N ASP A 156 22.86 20.77 -4.36
CA ASP A 156 22.31 19.99 -5.46
C ASP A 156 22.82 18.54 -5.39
N CYS A 157 21.96 17.64 -4.90
CA CYS A 157 22.28 16.23 -4.74
C CYS A 157 22.41 15.46 -6.07
N ARG A 158 22.04 16.05 -7.22
CA ARG A 158 22.30 15.46 -8.55
C ARG A 158 23.77 15.63 -8.93
N THR A 159 24.34 16.81 -8.69
CA THR A 159 25.70 17.16 -9.10
C THR A 159 26.78 16.69 -8.12
N ALA A 160 26.43 16.51 -6.84
CA ALA A 160 27.34 15.98 -5.83
C ALA A 160 27.87 14.55 -6.13
N LEU A 161 27.44 13.90 -7.24
CA LEU A 161 27.90 12.55 -7.63
C LEU A 161 29.34 12.61 -8.14
N LYS A 162 29.82 13.81 -8.50
CA LYS A 162 31.16 14.07 -9.03
C LYS A 162 32.21 14.40 -7.96
N GLY A 163 31.90 14.23 -6.68
CA GLY A 163 32.82 14.54 -5.57
C GLY A 163 33.94 13.52 -5.30
N ILE A 164 34.00 12.40 -6.03
CA ILE A 164 35.06 11.37 -5.87
C ILE A 164 36.12 11.53 -6.96
N LYS A 165 36.76 12.69 -7.03
CA LYS A 165 38.13 12.80 -7.54
C LYS A 165 38.89 13.72 -6.59
N GLU A 166 39.39 13.13 -5.51
CA GLU A 166 40.45 13.72 -4.71
C GLU A 166 41.80 13.57 -5.44
N SER A 167 42.70 14.49 -5.10
CA SER A 167 44.15 14.54 -5.38
C SER A 167 44.59 15.16 -6.70
#